data_AF-A0A2H9T1T6-F1
#
_entry.id   AF-A0A2H9T1T6-F1
#
_cell.length_a   1.000
_cell.length_b   1.000
_cell.length_c   1.000
_cell.angle_alpha   90.00
_cell.angle_beta   90.00
_cell.angle_gamma   90.00
#
_symmetry.space_group_name_H-M   'P 1'
#
loop_
_entity.id
_entity.type
_entity.pdbx_description
1 polymer ?
#
loop_
_entity_poly.entity_id
_entity_poly.type
_entity_poly.pdbx_seq_one_letter_code
_entity_poly.pdbx_strand_id
1 'polypeptide(L)'
;MAIVFISPKKRQKIIILTIVGSVSAILLIIALLVFLMKPKTIPVEQAFHAPKISINFELLDSEKIKALQAFEEIKREFIYEG
;
A
#
# COMPACT_ATOMS: atom_id res chain seq x y z
N MET A 1 -25.47 48.93 43.90
CA MET A 1 -26.13 48.09 42.88
C MET A 1 -25.14 47.01 42.48
N ALA A 2 -25.36 45.74 42.82
CA ALA A 2 -24.40 44.67 42.56
C ALA A 2 -24.83 43.88 41.32
N ILE A 3 -23.96 43.81 40.32
CA ILE A 3 -24.17 42.97 39.13
C ILE A 3 -23.58 41.60 39.44
N VAL A 4 -24.45 40.61 39.66
CA VAL A 4 -24.03 39.23 39.93
C VAL A 4 -23.84 38.52 38.60
N PHE A 5 -22.57 38.26 38.25
CA PHE A 5 -22.23 37.43 37.10
C PHE A 5 -22.45 35.95 37.43
N ILE A 6 -23.57 35.40 36.97
CA ILE A 6 -23.85 33.96 37.08
C ILE A 6 -23.25 33.28 35.86
N SER A 7 -22.16 32.53 36.04
CA SER A 7 -21.50 31.85 34.90
C SER A 7 -22.41 30.74 34.33
N PRO A 8 -22.66 30.68 33.01
CA PRO A 8 -23.60 29.73 32.40
C PRO A 8 -22.97 28.34 32.17
N LYS A 9 -22.06 27.90 33.05
CA LYS A 9 -21.25 26.67 32.92
C LYS A 9 -22.05 25.43 32.56
N LYS A 10 -23.28 25.28 33.10
CA LYS A 10 -24.16 24.14 32.81
C LYS A 10 -24.66 24.15 31.36
N ARG A 11 -25.08 25.31 30.84
CA ARG A 11 -25.57 25.44 29.46
C ARG A 11 -24.43 25.26 28.46
N GLN A 12 -23.26 25.82 28.73
CA GLN A 12 -22.07 25.64 27.90
C GLN A 12 -21.65 24.16 27.82
N LYS A 13 -21.65 23.44 28.95
CA LYS A 13 -21.32 22.01 28.97
C LYS A 13 -22.28 21.18 28.12
N ILE A 14 -23.57 21.46 28.17
CA ILE A 14 -24.58 20.75 27.36
C ILE A 14 -24.34 21.02 25.88
N ILE A 15 -24.15 22.28 25.48
CA ILE A 15 -23.89 22.64 24.08
C ILE A 15 -22.63 21.94 23.55
N ILE A 16 -21.53 21.96 24.32
CA ILE A 16 -20.28 21.30 23.94
C ILE A 16 -20.50 19.78 23.82
N LEU A 17 -21.19 19.16 24.77
CA LEU A 17 -21.47 17.73 24.73
C LEU A 17 -22.31 17.35 23.49
N THR A 18 -23.30 18.17 23.14
CA THR A 18 -24.14 17.95 21.95
C THR A 18 -23.33 18.04 20.67
N ILE A 19 -22.44 19.03 20.55
CA ILE A 19 -21.56 19.20 19.38
C ILE A 19 -20.58 18.03 19.27
N VAL A 20 -19.92 17.67 20.38
CA VAL A 20 -18.96 16.55 20.38
C VAL A 20 -19.68 15.24 20.05
N GLY A 21 -20.87 15.03 20.59
CA GLY A 21 -21.70 13.86 20.29
C GLY A 21 -22.12 13.80 18.82
N SER A 22 -22.56 14.92 18.24
CA SER A 22 -23.00 14.95 16.84
C SER A 22 -21.84 14.71 15.88
N VAL A 23 -20.68 15.34 16.11
CA VAL A 23 -19.46 15.13 15.31
C VAL A 23 -19.01 13.67 15.40
N SER A 24 -18.99 13.10 16.61
CA SER A 24 -18.60 11.70 16.82
C SER A 24 -19.54 10.74 16.09
N ALA A 25 -20.85 10.98 16.13
CA ALA A 25 -21.84 10.17 15.43
C ALA A 25 -21.65 10.21 13.90
N ILE A 26 -21.39 11.39 13.34
CA ILE A 26 -21.12 11.56 11.90
C ILE A 26 -19.87 10.77 11.49
N LEU A 27 -18.78 10.88 12.27
CA LEU A 27 -17.55 10.14 11.99
C LEU A 27 -17.76 8.63 12.02
N LEU A 28 -18.56 8.14 12.97
CA LEU A 28 -18.89 6.72 13.10
C LEU A 28 -19.67 6.22 11.88
N ILE A 29 -20.63 7.02 11.40
CA ILE A 29 -21.40 6.71 10.18
C ILE A 29 -20.46 6.66 8.96
N ILE A 30 -19.58 7.65 8.79
CA ILE A 30 -18.63 7.68 7.67
C ILE A 30 -17.70 6.45 7.72
N ALA A 31 -17.19 6.11 8.90
CA ALA A 31 -16.32 4.95 9.08
C ALA A 31 -17.04 3.65 8.68
N LEU A 32 -18.30 3.48 9.10
CA LEU A 32 -19.12 2.33 8.70
C LEU A 32 -19.37 2.29 7.20
N LEU A 33 -19.67 3.43 6.57
CA LEU A 33 -19.89 3.52 5.12
C LEU A 33 -18.64 3.10 4.35
N VAL A 34 -17.46 3.58 4.75
CA VAL A 34 -16.19 3.20 4.12
C VAL A 34 -15.90 1.72 4.31
N PHE A 35 -16.12 1.18 5.52
CA PHE A 35 -15.89 -0.24 5.81
C PHE A 35 -16.81 -1.16 4.98
N LEU A 36 -18.05 -0.75 4.74
CA LEU A 36 -19.02 -1.50 3.94
C LEU A 36 -18.88 -1.25 2.42
N MET A 37 -18.09 -0.26 2.01
CA MET A 37 -17.93 0.07 0.59
C MET A 37 -17.12 -1.02 -0.10
N LYS A 38 -17.74 -1.67 -1.09
CA LYS A 38 -17.03 -2.68 -1.91
C LYS A 38 -15.92 -2.02 -2.72
N PRO A 39 -14.77 -2.70 -2.89
CA PRO A 39 -13.70 -2.18 -3.74
C PRO A 39 -14.21 -2.01 -5.17
N LYS A 40 -13.85 -0.88 -5.79
CA LYS A 40 -14.21 -0.60 -7.17
C LYS A 40 -13.57 -1.66 -8.07
N THR A 41 -14.38 -2.35 -8.86
CA THR A 41 -13.91 -3.32 -9.84
C THR A 41 -13.18 -2.57 -10.95
N ILE A 42 -11.87 -2.74 -11.03
CA ILE A 42 -11.04 -2.20 -12.10
C ILE A 42 -11.24 -3.12 -13.32
N PRO A 43 -11.54 -2.59 -14.53
CA PRO A 43 -11.58 -3.41 -15.73
C PRO A 43 -10.19 -4.02 -15.97
N VAL A 44 -10.18 -5.34 -16.16
CA VAL A 44 -8.96 -6.18 -16.29
C VAL A 44 -8.12 -5.82 -17.52
N GLU A 45 -8.56 -4.93 -18.41
CA GLU A 45 -7.79 -4.48 -19.58
C GLU A 45 -6.57 -3.61 -19.23
N GLN A 46 -6.42 -3.17 -17.98
CA GLN A 46 -5.15 -2.64 -17.47
C GLN A 46 -4.28 -3.71 -16.78
N ALA A 47 -4.55 -4.99 -17.02
CA ALA A 47 -3.61 -6.04 -16.69
C ALA A 47 -2.37 -5.85 -17.57
N PHE A 48 -1.33 -5.30 -16.94
CA PHE A 48 0.06 -5.34 -17.38
C PHE A 48 0.28 -6.42 -18.45
N HIS A 49 0.48 -6.01 -19.70
CA HIS A 49 1.13 -6.86 -20.70
C HIS A 49 2.60 -7.01 -20.28
N ALA A 50 2.86 -7.75 -19.20
CA ALA A 50 4.20 -8.15 -18.86
C ALA A 50 4.69 -9.00 -20.04
N PRO A 51 5.74 -8.57 -20.78
CA PRO A 51 6.26 -9.39 -21.85
C PRO A 51 6.70 -10.71 -21.23
N LYS A 52 6.16 -11.82 -21.73
CA LYS A 52 6.62 -13.16 -21.36
C LYS A 52 8.00 -13.34 -21.96
N ILE A 53 9.04 -12.87 -21.26
CA ILE A 53 10.43 -13.04 -21.68
C ILE A 53 10.76 -14.52 -21.47
N SER A 54 10.70 -15.33 -22.54
CA SER A 54 11.30 -16.66 -22.53
C SER A 54 12.79 -16.49 -22.83
N ILE A 55 13.63 -16.52 -21.79
CA ILE A 55 15.08 -16.57 -21.96
C ILE A 55 15.40 -17.97 -22.50
N ASN A 56 15.81 -18.07 -23.77
CA ASN A 56 16.27 -19.33 -24.33
C ASN A 56 17.73 -19.57 -23.90
N PHE A 57 17.91 -20.43 -22.88
CA PHE A 57 19.22 -20.79 -22.36
C PHE A 57 20.00 -21.75 -23.29
N GLU A 58 19.38 -22.33 -24.33
CA GLU A 58 20.06 -23.16 -25.33
C GLU A 58 21.13 -22.36 -26.10
N LEU A 59 20.98 -21.03 -26.18
CA LEU A 59 21.97 -20.16 -26.78
C LEU A 59 23.29 -20.12 -25.99
N LEU A 60 23.25 -20.31 -24.67
CA LEU A 60 24.45 -20.37 -23.82
C LEU A 60 25.32 -21.59 -24.14
N ASP A 61 24.71 -22.69 -24.58
CA ASP A 61 25.42 -23.90 -24.95
C ASP A 61 25.95 -23.89 -26.39
N SER A 62 25.58 -22.87 -27.17
CA SER A 62 26.04 -22.71 -28.55
C SER A 62 27.56 -22.50 -28.60
N GLU A 63 28.20 -23.08 -29.62
CA GLU A 63 29.65 -22.97 -29.83
C GLU A 63 30.12 -21.50 -29.93
N LYS A 64 29.22 -20.60 -30.34
CA LYS A 64 29.47 -19.16 -30.44
C LYS A 64 29.66 -18.48 -29.08
N ILE A 65 28.99 -18.97 -28.01
CA ILE A 65 29.13 -18.41 -26.66
C ILE A 65 30.31 -19.05 -25.92
N LYS A 66 30.61 -20.33 -26.17
CA LYS A 66 31.82 -20.99 -25.64
C LYS A 66 33.13 -20.35 -26.13
N ALA A 67 33.12 -19.68 -27.27
CA ALA A 67 34.26 -18.92 -27.79
C ALA A 67 34.48 -17.56 -27.08
N LEU A 68 33.54 -17.10 -26.24
CA LEU A 68 33.73 -15.88 -25.45
C LEU A 68 34.55 -16.23 -24.21
N GLN A 69 35.82 -15.77 -24.18
CA GLN A 69 36.78 -15.99 -23.07
C GLN A 69 36.20 -15.70 -21.67
N ALA A 70 35.23 -14.79 -21.56
CA ALA A 70 34.60 -14.40 -20.30
C ALA A 70 33.89 -15.56 -19.55
N PHE A 71 33.49 -16.65 -20.23
CA PHE A 71 32.86 -17.80 -19.56
C PHE A 71 33.87 -18.77 -18.92
N GLU A 72 35.11 -18.83 -19.43
CA GLU A 72 36.15 -19.68 -18.85
C GLU A 72 36.67 -19.15 -17.51
N GLU A 73 36.68 -17.83 -17.32
CA GLU A 73 37.13 -17.20 -16.07
C GLU A 73 36.14 -17.46 -14.93
N ILE A 74 34.82 -17.37 -15.18
CA ILE A 74 33.78 -17.61 -14.16
C ILE A 74 33.78 -19.06 -13.68
N LYS A 75 34.10 -20.02 -14.55
CA LYS A 75 34.07 -21.46 -14.21
C LYS A 75 35.20 -21.86 -13.24
N ARG A 76 36.29 -21.07 -13.18
CA ARG A 76 37.44 -21.37 -12.29
C ARG A 76 37.24 -20.90 -10.85
N GLU A 77 36.22 -20.09 -10.57
CA GLU A 77 36.02 -19.48 -9.24
C GLU A 77 35.24 -20.37 -8.25
N PHE A 78 34.66 -21.48 -8.71
CA PHE A 78 33.91 -22.42 -7.86
C PHE A 78 34.57 -23.80 -7.83
N ILE A 79 35.72 -23.91 -7.16
CA ILE A 79 36.25 -25.18 -6.67
C ILE A 79 35.77 -25.33 -5.24
N TYR A 80 34.78 -26.19 -5.01
CA TYR A 80 34.46 -26.67 -3.66
C TYR A 80 35.43 -27.82 -3.35
N GLU A 81 36.47 -27.53 -2.56
CA GLU A 81 37.24 -28.59 -1.90
C GLU A 81 36.33 -29.27 -0.86
N GLY A 82 36.25 -30.60 -0.95
CA GLY A 82 35.40 -31.44 -0.09
C GLY A 82 36.04 -31.78 1.24
#